data_AF-A0A2E2BWU2-F1
#
_entry.id   AF-A0A2E2BWU2-F1
#
_cell.length_a   1.000
_cell.length_b   1.000
_cell.length_c   1.000
_cell.angle_alpha   90.00
_cell.angle_beta   90.00
_cell.angle_gamma   90.00
#
_symmetry.space_group_name_H-M   'P 1'
#
loop_
_entity.id
_entity.type
_entity.pdbx_description
1 polymer ?
#
loop_
_entity_poly.entity_id
_entity_poly.type
_entity_poly.pdbx_seq_one_letter_code
_entity_poly.pdbx_strand_id
1 'polypeptide(L)' 'MSDDQAKEQLTAILEHYTTGSVLHLLADLYRESADSAQQDGDALACDRFKAIEQALFVVGLGVDAANPSS' A
#
# COMPACT_ATOMS: atom_id res chain seq x y z
N MET A 1 8.84 16.59 6.20
CA MET A 1 7.39 16.81 6.07
C MET A 1 6.80 16.75 7.47
N SER A 2 5.93 17.69 7.84
CA SER A 2 5.15 17.57 9.08
C SER A 2 3.94 16.65 8.88
N ASP A 3 3.37 16.14 9.96
CA ASP A 3 2.15 15.31 9.89
C ASP A 3 0.99 16.03 9.18
N ASP A 4 0.87 17.34 9.38
CA ASP A 4 -0.19 18.14 8.74
C ASP A 4 0.01 18.20 7.22
N GLN A 5 1.25 18.41 6.77
CA GLN A 5 1.58 18.37 5.34
C GLN A 5 1.32 16.99 4.72
N ALA A 6 1.58 15.91 5.47
CA ALA A 6 1.30 14.55 5.03
C ALA A 6 -0.20 14.32 4.82
N LYS A 7 -1.03 14.81 5.75
CA LYS A 7 -2.48 14.69 5.68
C LYS A 7 -3.07 15.50 4.53
N GLU A 8 -2.56 16.71 4.29
CA GLU A 8 -2.98 17.52 3.13
C GLU A 8 -2.69 16.80 1.81
N GLN A 9 -1.50 16.24 1.65
CA GLN A 9 -1.15 15.46 0.46
C GLN A 9 -2.01 14.21 0.30
N LEU A 10 -2.24 13.47 1.40
CA LEU A 10 -3.09 12.29 1.37
C LEU A 10 -4.54 12.64 1.01
N THR A 11 -5.04 13.77 1.50
CA THR A 11 -6.37 14.28 1.16
C THR A 11 -6.48 14.55 -0.34
N ALA A 12 -5.48 15.22 -0.93
CA ALA A 12 -5.44 15.47 -2.37
C ALA A 12 -5.38 14.17 -3.20
N ILE A 13 -4.68 13.14 -2.72
CA ILE A 13 -4.69 11.82 -3.38
C ILE A 13 -6.09 11.21 -3.34
N LEU A 14 -6.76 11.30 -2.19
CA LEU A 14 -8.11 10.73 -2.00
C LEU A 14 -9.21 11.46 -2.80
N GLU A 15 -8.93 12.61 -3.41
CA GLU A 15 -9.84 13.23 -4.39
C GLU A 15 -9.94 12.44 -5.72
N HIS A 16 -8.95 11.59 -6.00
CA HIS A 16 -8.87 10.83 -7.25
C HIS A 16 -8.81 9.31 -7.05
N TYR A 17 -8.56 8.86 -5.82
CA TYR A 17 -8.39 7.46 -5.46
C TYR A 17 -9.25 7.11 -4.25
N THR A 18 -9.86 5.93 -4.24
CA THR A 18 -10.48 5.39 -3.02
C THR A 18 -9.39 5.01 -2.02
N THR A 19 -9.71 4.97 -0.74
CA THR A 19 -8.77 4.49 0.28
C THR A 19 -8.28 3.07 -0.02
N GLY A 20 -9.13 2.16 -0.50
CA GLY A 20 -8.71 0.82 -0.89
C GLY A 20 -7.74 0.85 -2.07
N SER A 21 -7.98 1.67 -3.10
CA SER A 21 -7.05 1.81 -4.22
C SER A 21 -5.68 2.38 -3.82
N VAL A 22 -5.62 3.30 -2.85
CA VAL A 22 -4.34 3.77 -2.27
C VAL A 22 -3.61 2.62 -1.56
N LEU A 23 -4.32 1.78 -0.80
CA LEU A 23 -3.74 0.61 -0.15
C LEU A 23 -3.25 -0.43 -1.16
N HIS A 24 -3.96 -0.63 -2.27
CA HIS A 24 -3.53 -1.49 -3.36
C HIS A 24 -2.27 -0.96 -4.06
N LEU A 25 -2.17 0.35 -4.29
CA LEU A 25 -0.94 0.97 -4.81
C LEU A 25 0.24 0.78 -3.86
N LEU A 26 0.02 0.90 -2.55
CA LEU A 26 1.07 0.60 -1.57
C LEU A 26 1.46 -0.88 -1.60
N ALA A 27 0.51 -1.80 -1.75
CA ALA A 27 0.78 -3.22 -1.90
C ALA A 27 1.68 -3.50 -3.12
N ASP A 28 1.41 -2.84 -4.25
CA ASP A 28 2.23 -2.94 -5.46
C ASP A 28 3.68 -2.47 -5.22
N LEU A 29 3.89 -1.37 -4.50
CA LEU A 29 5.24 -0.90 -4.13
C LEU A 29 6.00 -1.91 -3.25
N TYR A 30 5.30 -2.59 -2.33
CA TYR A 30 5.90 -3.64 -1.52
C TYR A 30 6.18 -4.92 -2.33
N ARG A 31 5.37 -5.24 -3.35
CA ARG A 31 5.69 -6.31 -4.30
C ARG A 31 7.00 -6.03 -5.03
N GLU A 32 7.15 -4.82 -5.57
CA GLU A 32 8.39 -4.39 -6.25
C GLU A 32 9.60 -4.42 -5.32
N SER A 33 9.40 -4.05 -4.05
CA SER A 33 10.43 -4.14 -3.01
C SER A 33 10.80 -5.60 -2.69
N ALA A 34 9.83 -6.51 -2.68
CA ALA A 34 10.05 -7.95 -2.49
C ALA A 34 10.85 -8.56 -3.66
N ASP A 35 10.52 -8.18 -4.89
CA ASP A 35 11.23 -8.62 -6.09
C ASP A 35 12.68 -8.14 -6.07
N SER A 36 12.92 -6.88 -5.66
CA SER A 36 14.26 -6.32 -5.50
C SER A 36 15.06 -7.04 -4.41
N ALA A 37 14.47 -7.28 -3.24
CA ALA A 37 15.12 -8.04 -2.15
C ALA A 37 15.46 -9.49 -2.57
N GLN A 38 14.60 -10.11 -3.38
CA GLN A 38 14.86 -11.43 -3.94
C GLN A 38 16.07 -11.42 -4.89
N GLN A 39 16.19 -10.39 -5.74
CA GLN A 39 17.34 -10.21 -6.63
C GLN A 39 18.64 -9.99 -5.87
N ASP A 40 18.58 -9.28 -4.74
CA ASP A 40 19.72 -9.02 -3.86
C ASP A 40 20.08 -10.20 -2.95
N GLY A 41 19.28 -11.27 -2.95
CA GLY A 41 19.49 -12.46 -2.12
C GLY A 41 19.09 -12.29 -0.65
N ASP A 42 18.37 -11.22 -0.29
CA ASP A 42 17.84 -11.00 1.05
C ASP A 42 16.48 -11.67 1.23
N ALA A 43 16.51 -12.96 1.57
CA ALA A 43 15.31 -13.76 1.79
C ALA A 43 14.42 -13.21 2.91
N LEU A 44 15.01 -12.68 3.98
CA LEU A 44 14.24 -12.17 5.13
C LEU A 44 13.48 -10.89 4.76
N ALA A 45 14.12 -9.97 4.02
CA ALA A 45 13.45 -8.78 3.52
C ALA A 45 12.35 -9.13 2.51
N CYS A 46 12.62 -10.07 1.59
CA CYS A 46 11.62 -10.54 0.61
C CYS A 46 10.35 -11.06 1.30
N ASP A 47 10.49 -11.94 2.29
CA ASP A 47 9.35 -12.51 3.02
C ASP A 47 8.55 -11.43 3.78
N ARG A 48 9.25 -10.44 4.37
CA ARG A 48 8.59 -9.32 5.06
C ARG A 48 7.80 -8.45 4.11
N PHE A 49 8.36 -8.12 2.96
CA PHE A 49 7.67 -7.30 1.96
C PHE A 49 6.46 -8.02 1.37
N LYS A 50 6.56 -9.34 1.11
CA LYS A 50 5.41 -10.16 0.70
C LYS A 50 4.30 -10.18 1.76
N ALA A 51 4.66 -10.31 3.04
CA ALA A 51 3.66 -10.28 4.11
C ALA A 51 2.93 -8.93 4.18
N ILE A 52 3.65 -7.81 3.99
CA ILE A 52 3.06 -6.46 3.97
C ILE A 52 2.16 -6.27 2.74
N GLU A 53 2.63 -6.68 1.55
CA GLU A 53 1.86 -6.63 0.30
C GLU A 53 0.52 -7.35 0.44
N GLN A 54 0.53 -8.60 0.92
CA GLN A 54 -0.67 -9.39 1.15
C GLN A 54 -1.62 -8.73 2.16
N ALA A 55 -1.09 -8.21 3.27
CA ALA A 55 -1.89 -7.55 4.28
C ALA A 55 -2.58 -6.30 3.72
N LEU A 56 -1.83 -5.45 3.00
CA LEU A 56 -2.37 -4.23 2.38
C LEU A 56 -3.41 -4.57 1.32
N PHE A 57 -3.18 -5.61 0.52
CA PHE A 57 -4.14 -6.06 -0.49
C PHE A 57 -5.48 -6.48 0.13
N VAL A 58 -5.45 -7.33 1.17
CA VAL A 58 -6.67 -7.79 1.85
C VAL A 58 -7.38 -6.65 2.57
N VAL A 59 -6.64 -5.77 3.25
CA VAL A 59 -7.23 -4.60 3.91
C VAL A 59 -7.84 -3.65 2.89
N GLY A 60 -7.17 -3.40 1.76
CA GLY A 60 -7.69 -2.58 0.66
C GLY A 60 -9.04 -3.09 0.16
N LEU A 61 -9.14 -4.39 -0.11
CA LEU A 61 -10.39 -5.04 -0.50
C LEU A 61 -11.49 -4.86 0.56
N GLY A 62 -11.16 -5.05 1.83
CA GLY A 62 -12.10 -4.88 2.94
C GLY A 62 -12.59 -3.44 3.09
N VAL A 63 -11.72 -2.46 2.87
CA VAL A 63 -12.05 -1.03 2.90
C VAL A 63 -12.98 -0.66 1.74
N ASP A 64 -12.66 -1.08 0.51
CA ASP A 64 -13.53 -0.81 -0.65
C ASP A 64 -14.89 -1.51 -0.50
N ALA A 65 -14.94 -2.69 0.14
CA ALA A 65 -16.20 -3.39 0.42
C ALA A 65 -17.03 -2.70 1.53
N ALA A 66 -16.38 -2.12 2.54
CA ALA A 66 -17.05 -1.44 3.65
C ALA A 66 -17.47 -0.01 3.31
N ASN A 67 -16.75 0.63 2.39
CA ASN A 67 -17.04 1.96 1.88
C ASN A 67 -17.08 1.95 0.34
N PRO A 68 -18.07 1.24 -0.27
CA PRO A 68 -18.21 1.18 -1.70
C PRO A 68 -18.59 2.57 -2.20
N SER A 69 -17.63 3.26 -2.82
CA SER A 69 -17.74 4.61 -3.41
C SER A 69 -18.14 5.74 -2.45
N SER A 70 -17.16 6.58 -2.10
CA SER A 70 -17.33 8.04 -2.23
C SER A 70 -17.21 8.45 -3.68
#